data_AF-A0A1F6ZCZ0-F1
#
_entry.id   AF-A0A1F6ZCZ0-F1
#
_cell.length_a   1.000
_cell.length_b   1.000
_cell.length_c   1.000
_cell.angle_alpha   90.00
_cell.angle_beta   90.00
_cell.angle_gamma   90.00
#
_symmetry.space_group_name_H-M   'P 1'
#
loop_
_entity.id
_entity.type
_entity.pdbx_description
1 polymer ?
#
loop_
_entity_poly.entity_id
_entity_poly.type
_entity_poly.pdbx_seq_one_letter_code
_entity_poly.pdbx_strand_id
1 'polypeptide(L)'
;MNKRILIFSPELKDREQIEEVVGEYFTKEFRAYFKGIQIQAYPEFKSPQPMLGHLELGEVFVVFDQRICSKEMHYQGIEKTPYFKSLKLSFELSQQLCNEKNIPYVLYKGEIAKKEDNLFIAKIDSVKDKIKNRLEEKILEEEKSTLPSL
;
A
#
# COMPACT_ATOMS: atom_id res chain seq x y z
N MET A 1 17.53 3.08 1.96
CA MET A 1 16.56 1.97 2.20
C MET A 1 15.63 1.93 1.01
N ASN A 2 15.18 0.77 0.52
CA ASN A 2 14.26 0.78 -0.63
C ASN A 2 12.94 1.44 -0.23
N LYS A 3 12.60 2.58 -0.86
CA LYS A 3 11.32 3.28 -0.68
C LYS A 3 10.24 2.45 -1.37
N ARG A 4 9.11 2.20 -0.71
CA ARG A 4 8.09 1.31 -1.27
C ARG A 4 6.67 1.82 -1.14
N ILE A 5 5.87 1.56 -2.16
CA ILE A 5 4.41 1.68 -2.11
C ILE A 5 3.85 0.26 -2.01
N LEU A 6 3.06 -0.02 -0.97
CA LEU A 6 2.47 -1.34 -0.80
C LEU A 6 1.00 -1.35 -1.24
N ILE A 7 0.59 -2.31 -2.06
CA ILE A 7 -0.82 -2.52 -2.45
C ILE A 7 -1.33 -3.79 -1.78
N PHE A 8 -2.22 -3.64 -0.81
CA PHE A 8 -2.87 -4.73 -0.07
C PHE A 8 -4.24 -5.02 -0.71
N SER A 9 -4.25 -5.86 -1.75
CA SER A 9 -5.47 -6.29 -2.44
C SER A 9 -5.40 -7.78 -2.79
N PRO A 10 -6.46 -8.59 -2.61
CA PRO A 10 -6.39 -10.03 -2.83
C PRO A 10 -6.50 -10.41 -4.30
N GLU A 11 -7.31 -9.68 -5.07
CA GLU A 11 -7.55 -9.96 -6.48
C GLU A 11 -6.36 -9.48 -7.32
N LEU A 12 -5.84 -10.35 -8.21
CA LEU A 12 -4.76 -9.98 -9.13
C LEU A 12 -5.18 -8.81 -10.03
N LYS A 13 -6.38 -8.88 -10.61
CA LYS A 13 -6.87 -7.86 -11.53
C LYS A 13 -6.97 -6.48 -10.88
N ASP A 14 -7.44 -6.41 -9.64
CA ASP A 14 -7.50 -5.15 -8.91
C ASP A 14 -6.09 -4.65 -8.55
N ARG A 15 -5.14 -5.55 -8.21
CA ARG A 15 -3.75 -5.17 -7.92
C ARG A 15 -3.09 -4.48 -9.11
N GLU A 16 -3.18 -5.07 -10.30
CA GLU A 16 -2.59 -4.53 -11.53
C GLU A 16 -3.16 -3.13 -11.86
N GLN A 17 -4.48 -2.98 -11.74
CA GLN A 17 -5.14 -1.69 -12.00
C GLN A 17 -4.79 -0.62 -10.96
N ILE A 18 -4.73 -0.99 -9.68
CA ILE A 18 -4.30 -0.07 -8.62
C ILE A 18 -2.83 0.35 -8.85
N GLU A 19 -1.97 -0.60 -9.20
CA GLU A 19 -0.55 -0.34 -9.47
C GLU A 19 -0.35 0.65 -10.61
N GLU A 20 -1.07 0.49 -11.72
CA GLU A 20 -1.03 1.41 -12.85
C GLU A 20 -1.42 2.83 -12.42
N VAL A 21 -2.60 2.99 -11.80
CA VAL A 21 -3.12 4.31 -11.39
C VAL A 21 -2.22 4.98 -10.35
N VAL A 22 -1.72 4.22 -9.38
CA VAL A 22 -0.78 4.73 -8.37
C VAL A 22 0.55 5.12 -9.01
N GLY A 23 1.07 4.30 -9.94
CA GLY A 23 2.32 4.58 -10.65
C GLY A 23 2.26 5.85 -11.48
N GLU A 24 1.17 6.05 -12.23
CA GLU A 24 0.93 7.27 -13.00
C GLU A 24 0.85 8.50 -12.10
N TYR A 25 0.05 8.41 -11.02
CA TYR A 25 -0.08 9.49 -10.05
C TYR A 25 1.27 9.87 -9.42
N PHE A 26 2.04 8.89 -8.96
CA PHE A 26 3.33 9.15 -8.33
C PHE A 26 4.38 9.70 -9.31
N THR A 27 4.37 9.23 -10.56
CA THR A 27 5.24 9.77 -11.61
C THR A 27 4.94 11.24 -11.88
N LYS A 28 3.66 11.64 -11.85
CA LYS A 28 3.23 13.01 -12.08
C LYS A 28 3.50 13.92 -10.87
N GLU A 29 3.05 13.52 -9.69
CA GLU A 29 3.02 14.38 -8.49
C GLU A 29 4.32 14.33 -7.68
N PHE A 30 5.07 13.24 -7.75
CA PHE A 30 6.30 13.02 -6.97
C PHE A 30 7.53 12.73 -7.85
N ARG A 31 7.54 13.23 -9.08
CA ARG A 31 8.60 12.99 -10.08
C ARG A 31 10.02 13.12 -9.54
N ALA A 32 10.28 14.13 -8.71
CA ALA A 32 11.59 14.39 -8.11
C ALA A 32 12.04 13.30 -7.11
N TYR A 33 11.10 12.57 -6.53
CA TYR A 33 11.30 11.55 -5.50
C TYR A 33 11.12 10.13 -6.04
N PHE A 34 10.55 9.98 -7.24
CA PHE A 34 10.10 8.69 -7.78
C PHE A 34 11.24 7.71 -8.06
N LYS A 35 12.46 8.22 -8.31
CA LYS A 35 13.62 7.36 -8.55
C LYS A 35 13.90 6.48 -7.32
N GLY A 36 13.76 5.17 -7.49
CA GLY A 36 14.01 4.19 -6.43
C GLY A 36 12.81 3.87 -5.55
N ILE A 37 11.61 4.39 -5.87
CA ILE A 37 10.36 3.89 -5.26
C ILE A 37 9.95 2.61 -5.99
N GLN A 38 9.80 1.51 -5.26
CA GLN A 38 9.22 0.28 -5.78
C GLN A 38 7.73 0.21 -5.43
N ILE A 39 6.88 -0.06 -6.40
CA ILE A 39 5.51 -0.47 -6.12
C ILE A 39 5.55 -1.99 -5.92
N GLN A 40 5.13 -2.44 -4.75
CA GLN A 40 5.04 -3.84 -4.42
C GLN A 40 3.59 -4.14 -4.09
N ALA A 41 2.97 -5.03 -4.83
CA ALA A 41 1.75 -5.64 -4.36
C ALA A 41 2.09 -6.65 -3.25
N TYR A 42 1.24 -6.71 -2.22
CA TYR A 42 1.36 -7.72 -1.17
C TYR A 42 1.44 -9.12 -1.82
N PRO A 43 2.34 -10.01 -1.34
CA PRO A 43 2.76 -11.20 -2.08
C PRO A 43 1.59 -12.05 -2.54
N GLU A 44 1.77 -12.66 -3.72
CA GLU A 44 0.86 -13.68 -4.23
C GLU A 44 0.58 -14.74 -3.16
N PHE A 45 -0.69 -15.05 -2.97
CA PHE A 45 -1.27 -15.93 -1.96
C PHE A 45 -0.88 -17.41 -2.05
N LYS A 46 0.26 -17.72 -2.67
CA LYS A 46 0.80 -19.08 -2.83
C LYS A 46 1.79 -19.47 -1.73
N SER A 47 2.13 -18.58 -0.81
CA SER A 47 2.92 -18.95 0.37
C SER A 47 2.01 -19.52 1.46
N PRO A 48 2.27 -20.72 2.01
CA PRO A 48 1.39 -21.42 2.96
C PRO A 48 1.23 -20.72 4.32
N GLN A 49 1.93 -19.61 4.54
CA GLN A 49 1.75 -18.74 5.70
C GLN A 49 1.56 -17.30 5.19
N PRO A 50 0.40 -16.67 5.42
CA PRO A 50 0.31 -15.22 5.30
C PRO A 50 1.33 -14.63 6.28
N MET A 51 2.40 -14.02 5.78
CA MET A 51 3.37 -13.34 6.62
C MET A 51 2.68 -12.13 7.24
N LEU A 52 2.17 -12.33 8.46
CA LEU A 52 1.56 -11.29 9.28
C LEU A 52 2.56 -10.13 9.42
N GLY A 53 2.14 -8.91 9.05
CA GLY A 53 2.94 -7.70 9.28
C GLY A 53 4.06 -7.44 8.27
N HIS A 54 3.79 -7.55 6.96
CA HIS A 54 4.77 -7.22 5.92
C HIS A 54 4.82 -5.71 5.61
N LEU A 55 4.79 -4.86 6.65
CA LEU A 55 5.24 -3.47 6.53
C LEU A 55 6.63 -3.44 7.15
N GLU A 56 7.63 -3.12 6.37
CA GLU A 56 8.94 -2.83 6.93
C GLU A 56 9.01 -1.34 7.31
N LEU A 57 10.22 -0.77 7.43
CA LEU A 57 10.40 0.65 7.69
C LEU A 57 10.55 1.49 6.41
N GLY A 58 10.45 0.88 5.22
CA GLY A 58 10.72 1.52 3.92
C GLY A 58 9.48 2.06 3.20
N GLU A 59 8.29 1.79 3.73
CA GLU A 59 7.00 2.07 3.12
C GLU A 59 6.74 3.56 3.18
N VAL A 60 6.49 4.18 2.03
CA VAL A 60 6.17 5.60 1.88
C VAL A 60 4.67 5.82 1.72
N PHE A 61 3.94 4.79 1.28
CA PHE A 61 2.50 4.83 1.07
C PHE A 61 1.91 3.42 1.01
N VAL A 62 0.68 3.24 1.48
CA VAL A 62 -0.03 1.94 1.43
C VAL A 62 -1.45 2.11 0.89
N VAL A 63 -1.87 1.21 0.00
CA VAL A 63 -3.26 1.11 -0.46
C VAL A 63 -3.88 -0.13 0.15
N PHE A 64 -4.96 0.03 0.90
CA PHE A 64 -5.69 -1.06 1.53
C PHE A 64 -7.02 -1.30 0.82
N ASP A 65 -7.22 -2.49 0.25
CA ASP A 65 -8.53 -2.90 -0.26
C ASP A 65 -9.48 -3.21 0.90
N GLN A 66 -10.33 -2.24 1.22
CA GLN A 66 -11.29 -2.35 2.31
C GLN A 66 -12.37 -3.39 2.04
N ARG A 67 -12.54 -3.82 0.79
CA ARG A 67 -13.56 -4.81 0.45
C ARG A 67 -13.24 -6.15 1.15
N ILE A 68 -11.98 -6.44 1.48
CA ILE A 68 -11.55 -7.56 2.35
C ILE A 68 -12.28 -7.58 3.70
N CYS A 69 -12.64 -6.41 4.24
CA CYS A 69 -13.34 -6.31 5.52
C CYS A 69 -14.87 -6.36 5.38
N SER A 70 -15.40 -6.36 4.16
CA SER A 70 -16.84 -6.37 3.93
C SER A 70 -17.44 -7.74 4.23
N LYS A 71 -18.62 -7.75 4.85
CA LYS A 71 -19.36 -8.99 5.19
C LYS A 71 -19.89 -9.73 3.96
N GLU A 72 -19.94 -9.05 2.81
CA GLU A 72 -20.63 -9.48 1.58
C GLU A 72 -19.66 -9.89 0.48
N MET A 73 -18.36 -9.97 0.77
CA MET A 73 -17.38 -10.23 -0.29
C MET A 73 -17.30 -11.69 -0.69
N HIS A 74 -18.02 -12.01 -1.76
CA HIS A 74 -17.73 -13.14 -2.64
C HIS A 74 -16.48 -12.82 -3.48
N TYR A 75 -15.28 -12.79 -2.89
CA TYR A 75 -14.09 -13.16 -3.67
C TYR A 75 -14.38 -14.58 -4.16
N GLN A 76 -14.36 -14.81 -5.47
CA GLN A 76 -14.89 -16.01 -6.12
C GLN A 76 -14.45 -17.30 -5.40
N GLY A 77 -15.26 -17.79 -4.44
CA GLY A 77 -15.02 -19.02 -3.67
C GLY A 77 -14.29 -18.94 -2.31
N ILE A 78 -13.98 -17.77 -1.74
CA ILE A 78 -13.13 -17.64 -0.52
C ILE A 78 -13.93 -17.43 0.79
N GLU A 79 -15.26 -17.30 0.71
CA GLU A 79 -16.12 -16.67 1.74
C GLU A 79 -15.96 -17.11 3.21
N LYS A 80 -15.46 -18.32 3.51
CA LYS A 80 -15.40 -18.82 4.91
C LYS A 80 -14.19 -19.70 5.21
N THR A 81 -13.09 -19.53 4.49
CA THR A 81 -11.87 -20.29 4.78
C THR A 81 -11.13 -19.69 6.00
N PRO A 82 -10.42 -20.49 6.81
CA PRO A 82 -9.50 -19.97 7.85
C PRO A 82 -8.55 -18.89 7.31
N TYR A 83 -8.19 -19.01 6.04
CA TYR A 83 -7.40 -18.06 5.29
C TYR A 83 -8.05 -16.66 5.17
N PHE A 84 -9.37 -16.55 4.99
CA PHE A 84 -10.04 -15.23 4.98
C PHE A 84 -9.95 -14.53 6.34
N LYS A 85 -10.05 -15.29 7.44
CA LYS A 85 -9.84 -14.74 8.79
C LYS A 85 -8.41 -14.23 8.97
N SER A 86 -7.42 -14.97 8.46
CA SER A 86 -6.03 -14.54 8.47
C SER A 86 -5.79 -13.28 7.62
N LEU A 87 -6.43 -13.17 6.45
CA LEU A 87 -6.38 -11.98 5.60
C LEU A 87 -6.90 -10.74 6.30
N LYS A 88 -8.07 -10.85 6.92
CA LYS A 88 -8.67 -9.76 7.69
C LYS A 88 -7.78 -9.36 8.87
N LEU A 89 -7.22 -10.34 9.59
CA LEU A 89 -6.27 -10.06 10.67
C LEU A 89 -5.01 -9.35 10.16
N SER A 90 -4.44 -9.78 9.04
CA SER A 90 -3.29 -9.11 8.41
C SER A 90 -3.62 -7.68 8.00
N PHE A 91 -4.79 -7.44 7.43
CA PHE A 91 -5.27 -6.10 7.09
C PHE A 91 -5.33 -5.20 8.34
N GLU A 92 -5.97 -5.68 9.41
CA GLU A 92 -6.14 -4.92 10.65
C GLU A 92 -4.80 -4.60 11.30
N LEU A 93 -3.90 -5.58 11.40
CA LEU A 93 -2.55 -5.40 11.95
C LEU A 93 -1.70 -4.45 11.09
N SER A 94 -1.77 -4.56 9.77
CA SER A 94 -1.06 -3.64 8.87
C SER A 94 -1.59 -2.21 8.98
N GLN A 95 -2.91 -2.01 9.09
CA GLN A 95 -3.46 -0.67 9.34
C GLN A 95 -3.01 -0.10 10.68
N GLN A 96 -3.02 -0.90 11.75
CA GLN A 96 -2.53 -0.48 13.07
C GLN A 96 -1.08 -0.03 12.99
N LEU A 97 -0.23 -0.83 12.34
CA LEU A 97 1.18 -0.50 12.16
C LEU A 97 1.38 0.76 11.30
N CYS A 98 0.56 0.99 10.27
CA CYS A 98 0.58 2.25 9.53
C CYS A 98 0.27 3.45 10.45
N ASN A 99 -0.73 3.34 11.33
CA ASN A 99 -1.05 4.39 12.28
C ASN A 99 0.10 4.62 13.28
N GLU A 100 0.66 3.55 13.86
CA GLU A 100 1.77 3.64 14.82
C GLU A 100 3.04 4.24 14.23
N LYS A 101 3.34 3.93 12.97
CA LYS A 101 4.55 4.39 12.27
C LYS A 101 4.34 5.65 11.44
N ASN A 102 3.15 6.25 11.51
CA ASN A 102 2.73 7.37 10.67
C ASN A 102 2.99 7.12 9.16
N ILE A 103 2.73 5.90 8.69
CA ILE A 103 2.75 5.58 7.26
C ILE A 103 1.42 6.03 6.67
N PRO A 104 1.40 6.91 5.66
CA PRO A 104 0.16 7.32 5.02
C PRO A 104 -0.45 6.16 4.23
N TYR A 105 -1.77 6.05 4.28
CA TYR A 105 -2.50 5.04 3.52
C TYR A 105 -3.87 5.54 3.07
N VAL A 106 -4.44 4.84 2.09
CA VAL A 106 -5.83 5.03 1.64
C VAL A 106 -6.61 3.72 1.67
N LEU A 107 -7.93 3.84 1.81
CA LEU A 107 -8.85 2.71 1.71
C LEU A 107 -9.49 2.68 0.31
N TYR A 108 -9.14 1.67 -0.48
CA TYR A 108 -9.76 1.34 -1.76
C TYR A 108 -11.07 0.57 -1.53
N LYS A 109 -12.14 0.95 -2.23
CA LYS A 109 -13.48 0.34 -2.14
C LYS A 109 -13.97 -0.14 -3.52
N GLY A 110 -13.06 -0.42 -4.44
CA GLY A 110 -13.40 -0.85 -5.80
C GLY A 110 -13.63 0.29 -6.77
N GLU A 111 -13.13 1.51 -6.51
CA GLU A 111 -13.37 2.68 -7.36
C GLU A 111 -12.95 2.43 -8.81
N ILE A 112 -11.77 1.87 -9.05
CA ILE A 112 -11.27 1.61 -10.41
C ILE A 112 -12.14 0.58 -11.13
N ALA A 113 -12.53 -0.50 -10.43
CA ALA A 113 -13.48 -1.48 -10.97
C ALA A 113 -14.85 -0.86 -11.31
N LYS A 114 -15.24 0.23 -10.63
CA LYS A 114 -16.47 1.00 -10.86
C LYS A 114 -16.30 2.14 -11.87
N LYS A 115 -15.10 2.33 -12.43
CA LYS A 115 -14.73 3.47 -13.31
C LYS A 115 -14.83 4.83 -12.60
N GLU A 116 -14.52 4.85 -11.32
CA GLU A 116 -14.51 6.02 -10.44
C GLU A 116 -13.07 6.44 -10.09
N ASP A 117 -12.15 6.34 -11.05
CA ASP A 117 -10.71 6.56 -10.86
C ASP A 117 -10.41 7.93 -10.21
N ASN A 118 -11.15 8.97 -10.60
CA ASN A 118 -11.05 10.31 -10.00
C ASN A 118 -11.31 10.30 -8.49
N LEU A 119 -12.22 9.45 -8.00
CA LEU A 119 -12.49 9.29 -6.57
C LEU A 119 -11.33 8.59 -5.87
N PHE A 120 -10.71 7.62 -6.53
CA PHE A 120 -9.51 6.97 -6.00
C PHE A 120 -8.34 7.95 -5.92
N ILE A 121 -8.08 8.72 -6.98
CA ILE A 121 -7.06 9.77 -7.01
C ILE A 121 -7.32 10.82 -5.92
N ALA A 122 -8.56 11.28 -5.74
CA ALA A 122 -8.91 12.24 -4.69
C ALA A 122 -8.57 11.74 -3.28
N LYS A 123 -8.63 10.42 -3.03
CA LYS A 123 -8.17 9.84 -1.76
C LYS A 123 -6.66 9.90 -1.62
N ILE A 124 -5.91 9.63 -2.68
CA ILE A 124 -4.45 9.74 -2.65
C ILE A 124 -4.05 11.21 -2.43
N ASP A 125 -4.70 12.15 -3.13
CA ASP A 125 -4.51 13.59 -2.94
C ASP A 125 -4.74 14.02 -1.48
N SER A 126 -5.75 13.45 -0.81
CA SER A 126 -6.06 13.78 0.59
C SER A 126 -4.95 13.45 1.59
N VAL A 127 -4.00 12.59 1.21
CA VAL A 127 -2.84 12.20 2.03
C VAL A 127 -1.51 12.60 1.38
N LYS A 128 -1.54 13.38 0.29
CA LYS A 128 -0.38 13.76 -0.51
C LYS A 128 0.74 14.40 0.32
N ASP A 129 0.40 15.34 1.19
CA ASP A 129 1.40 16.01 2.03
C ASP A 129 2.09 15.06 3.01
N LYS A 130 1.34 14.07 3.53
CA LYS A 130 1.91 13.03 4.40
C LYS A 130 2.87 12.12 3.63
N ILE A 131 2.53 11.78 2.39
CA ILE A 131 3.40 11.01 1.48
C ILE A 131 4.69 11.81 1.22
N LYS A 132 4.56 13.10 0.90
CA LYS A 132 5.69 13.98 0.64
C LYS A 132 6.65 14.05 1.83
N ASN A 133 6.14 14.38 3.01
CA ASN A 133 6.95 14.51 4.22
C ASN A 133 7.72 13.21 4.50
N ARG A 134 7.05 12.07 4.37
CA ARG A 134 7.68 10.77 4.58
C ARG A 134 8.76 10.44 3.54
N LEU A 135 8.57 10.83 2.29
CA LEU A 135 9.60 10.70 1.24
C LEU A 135 10.84 11.53 1.57
N GLU A 136 10.64 12.76 2.04
CA GLU A 136 11.73 13.66 2.44
C GLU A 136 12.49 13.15 3.67
N GLU A 137 11.80 12.64 4.68
CA GLU A 137 12.41 11.98 5.85
C GLU A 137 13.30 10.81 5.42
N LYS A 138 12.82 9.97 4.50
CA LYS A 138 13.58 8.82 4.00
C LYS A 138 14.82 9.21 3.22
N ILE A 139 14.77 10.30 2.45
CA ILE A 139 15.95 10.83 1.76
C ILE A 139 16.99 11.32 2.78
N LEU A 140 16.56 12.04 3.81
CA LEU A 140 17.46 12.54 4.85
C LEU A 140 18.10 11.39 5.64
N GLU A 141 17.37 10.32 5.93
CA GLU A 141 17.90 9.09 6.55
C GLU A 141 18.98 8.44 5.67
N GLU A 142 18.75 8.38 4.35
CA GLU A 142 19.72 7.84 3.39
C GLU A 142 21.01 8.65 3.36
N GLU A 143 20.92 9.98 3.25
CA GLU A 143 22.07 10.89 3.25
C GLU A 143 22.91 10.74 4.54
N LYS A 144 22.25 10.67 5.71
CA LYS A 144 22.93 10.46 7.00
C LYS A 144 23.64 9.11 7.08
N SER A 145 23.05 8.06 6.51
CA SER A 145 23.66 6.72 6.51
C SER A 145 24.88 6.59 5.60
N THR A 146 25.05 7.51 4.65
CA THR A 146 26.18 7.51 3.70
C THR A 146 27.37 8.37 4.15
N LEU A 147 27.26 9.11 5.26
CA LEU A 147 28.38 9.85 5.84
C LEU A 147 29.28 8.90 6.65
N PRO A 148 30.61 8.90 6.45
CA PRO A 148 31.51 8.08 7.23
C PRO A 148 31.46 8.51 8.70
N SER A 149 31.37 7.53 9.59
CA SER A 149 31.53 7.72 11.03
C SER A 149 32.89 8.37 11.30
N LEU A 150 32.89 9.59 11.84
CA LEU A 150 34.10 10.26 12.34
C LEU A 150 34.62 9.57 13.61
#